data_AF-A0A955VUY6-F1
#
_entry.id   AF-A0A955VUY6-F1
#
_cell.length_a   1.000
_cell.length_b   1.000
_cell.length_c   1.000
_cell.angle_alpha   90.00
_cell.angle_beta   90.00
_cell.angle_gamma   90.00
#
_symmetry.space_group_name_H-M   'P 1'
#
loop_
_entity.id
_entity.type
_entity.pdbx_description
1 polymer ?
#
loop_
_entity_poly.entity_id
_entity_poly.type
_entity_poly.pdbx_seq_one_letter_code
_entity_poly.pdbx_strand_id
1 'polypeptide(L)'
;MDAEKTSENEGLPAPLPRCPACALHLPLCLCDEVEARPTRTAVRLIVHDRELSKSSNSARLLPLLLARARIELRGGLGMAPTPLAVEGPAYVLFPSPGAL
;
A
#
# COMPACT_ATOMS: atom_id res chain seq x y z
N MET A 1 12.89 22.22 44.49
CA MET A 1 13.82 22.63 43.41
C MET A 1 13.27 22.01 42.16
N ASP A 2 12.20 22.63 41.68
CA ASP A 2 11.37 22.17 40.59
C ASP A 2 12.01 22.69 39.30
N ALA A 3 12.65 21.78 38.56
CA ALA A 3 13.18 22.09 37.24
C ALA A 3 12.02 22.04 36.25
N GLU A 4 11.47 23.23 36.02
CA GLU A 4 10.55 23.58 34.95
C GLU A 4 11.13 23.13 33.61
N LYS A 5 10.59 22.03 33.07
CA LYS A 5 10.93 21.56 31.73
C LYS A 5 9.96 22.21 30.76
N THR A 6 10.25 23.44 30.38
CA THR A 6 9.50 24.19 29.37
C THR A 6 9.50 23.43 28.05
N SER A 7 8.29 23.15 27.58
CA SER A 7 7.97 22.44 26.34
C SER A 7 8.28 23.30 25.12
N GLU A 8 9.47 23.13 24.56
CA GLU A 8 9.80 23.60 23.21
C GLU A 8 9.11 22.71 22.17
N ASN A 9 7.78 22.83 22.04
CA ASN A 9 7.04 22.26 20.90
C ASN A 9 5.69 22.94 20.65
N GLU A 10 5.51 24.18 21.12
CA GLU A 10 4.33 24.99 20.81
C GLU A 10 4.56 25.75 19.51
N GLY A 11 4.12 25.21 18.38
CA GLY A 11 4.11 25.95 17.11
C GLY A 11 4.12 25.12 15.83
N LEU A 12 4.33 23.79 15.89
CA LEU A 12 4.19 22.98 14.68
C LEU A 12 2.70 22.82 14.32
N PRO A 13 2.32 23.06 13.06
CA PRO A 13 0.96 22.79 12.61
C PRO A 13 0.63 21.31 12.82
N ALA A 14 -0.61 21.03 13.22
CA ALA A 14 -1.09 19.67 13.36
C ALA A 14 -0.87 18.88 12.05
N PRO A 15 -0.55 17.57 12.12
CA PRO A 15 -0.34 16.77 10.93
C PRO A 15 -1.57 16.82 10.01
N LEU A 16 -1.34 16.97 8.70
CA LEU A 16 -2.43 16.95 7.72
C LEU A 16 -3.16 15.59 7.77
N PRO A 17 -4.51 15.60 7.69
CA PRO A 17 -5.28 14.36 7.64
C PRO A 17 -4.94 13.55 6.37
N ARG A 18 -5.08 12.23 6.48
CA ARG A 18 -4.81 11.28 5.39
C ARG A 18 -6.10 10.64 4.90
N CYS A 19 -6.18 10.38 3.60
CA CYS A 19 -7.27 9.64 2.98
C CYS A 19 -7.29 8.19 3.52
N PRO A 20 -8.44 7.66 3.97
CA PRO A 20 -8.51 6.29 4.48
C PRO A 20 -8.32 5.23 3.38
N ALA A 21 -8.55 5.57 2.11
CA ALA A 21 -8.38 4.66 0.98
C ALA A 21 -6.93 4.65 0.46
N CYS A 22 -6.41 5.80 0.01
CA CYS A 22 -5.09 5.88 -0.62
C CYS A 22 -3.94 6.24 0.34
N ALA A 23 -4.22 6.63 1.59
CA ALA A 23 -3.25 7.05 2.62
C ALA A 23 -2.41 8.32 2.31
N LEU A 24 -2.62 8.97 1.17
CA LEU A 24 -2.07 10.29 0.87
C LEU A 24 -2.70 11.37 1.76
N HIS A 25 -1.99 12.47 1.98
CA HIS A 25 -2.58 13.65 2.60
C HIS A 25 -3.76 14.13 1.75
N LEU A 26 -4.86 14.58 2.38
CA LEU A 26 -6.08 14.95 1.63
C LEU A 26 -5.84 15.91 0.45
N PRO A 27 -4.96 16.93 0.53
CA PRO A 27 -4.67 17.81 -0.62
C PRO A 27 -3.98 17.12 -1.81
N LEU A 28 -3.44 15.92 -1.61
CA LEU A 28 -2.78 15.09 -2.62
C LEU A 28 -3.56 13.81 -2.92
N CYS A 29 -4.81 13.71 -2.46
CA CYS A 29 -5.63 12.53 -2.67
C CYS A 29 -5.84 12.30 -4.17
N LEU A 30 -5.66 11.05 -4.62
CA LEU A 30 -5.86 10.64 -6.00
C LEU A 30 -7.13 9.81 -6.21
N CYS A 31 -7.95 9.62 -5.17
CA CYS A 31 -9.09 8.70 -5.27
C CYS A 31 -10.13 9.15 -6.31
N ASP A 32 -10.33 10.46 -6.45
CA ASP A 32 -11.27 11.01 -7.44
C ASP A 32 -10.71 10.98 -8.87
N GLU A 33 -9.38 10.85 -9.00
CA GLU A 33 -8.69 10.71 -10.29
C GLU A 33 -8.63 9.24 -10.76
N VAL A 34 -8.95 8.29 -9.88
CA VAL A 34 -8.93 6.87 -10.21
C VAL A 34 -10.22 6.48 -10.93
N GLU A 35 -10.07 6.11 -12.20
CA GLU A 35 -11.15 5.46 -12.95
C GLU A 35 -11.01 3.94 -12.87
N ALA A 36 -11.99 3.27 -12.25
CA ALA A 36 -12.02 1.82 -12.16
C ALA A 36 -12.14 1.19 -13.56
N ARG A 37 -11.19 0.31 -13.90
CA ARG A 37 -11.17 -0.43 -15.17
C ARG A 37 -11.65 -1.87 -14.95
N PRO A 38 -12.65 -2.34 -15.72
CA PRO A 38 -13.02 -3.74 -15.69
C PRO A 38 -11.91 -4.57 -16.35
N THR A 39 -11.45 -5.62 -15.65
CA THR A 39 -10.48 -6.58 -16.19
C THR A 39 -11.06 -7.98 -16.19
N ARG A 40 -10.67 -8.80 -17.16
CA ARG A 40 -10.91 -10.25 -17.12
C ARG A 40 -9.91 -10.94 -16.18
N THR A 41 -8.68 -10.44 -16.18
CA THR A 41 -7.58 -10.93 -15.37
C THR A 41 -7.73 -10.46 -13.92
N ALA A 42 -7.69 -11.40 -12.98
CA ALA A 42 -7.59 -11.09 -11.56
C ALA A 42 -6.13 -10.77 -11.20
N VAL A 43 -5.93 -9.72 -10.40
CA VAL A 43 -4.59 -9.28 -9.99
C VAL A 43 -4.43 -9.48 -8.49
N ARG A 44 -3.37 -10.17 -8.09
CA ARG A 44 -2.99 -10.33 -6.69
C ARG A 44 -1.64 -9.66 -6.49
N LEU A 45 -1.60 -8.59 -5.71
CA LEU A 45 -0.36 -7.92 -5.39
C LEU A 45 0.11 -8.36 -4.00
N ILE A 46 1.30 -8.96 -3.96
CA ILE A 46 1.92 -9.38 -2.69
C ILE A 46 2.79 -8.23 -2.20
N VAL A 47 2.51 -7.72 -1.01
CA VAL A 47 3.19 -6.56 -0.43
C VAL A 47 3.71 -6.91 0.95
N HIS A 48 4.93 -6.48 1.27
CA HIS A 48 5.45 -6.63 2.63
C HIS A 48 4.74 -5.65 3.58
N ASP A 49 4.48 -6.03 4.83
CA ASP A 49 3.85 -5.14 5.83
C ASP A 49 4.55 -3.77 5.94
N ARG A 50 5.88 -3.74 5.82
CA ARG A 50 6.70 -2.53 5.96
C ARG A 50 6.45 -1.52 4.85
N GLU A 51 5.94 -1.97 3.70
CA GLU A 51 5.59 -1.07 2.59
C GLU A 51 4.26 -0.36 2.85
N LEU A 52 3.38 -0.88 3.71
CA LEU A 52 2.09 -0.22 3.97
C LEU A 52 2.24 1.16 4.61
N SER A 53 3.21 1.35 5.50
CA SER A 53 3.39 2.63 6.18
C SER A 53 4.00 3.72 5.28
N LYS A 54 4.52 3.35 4.10
CA LYS A 54 5.15 4.32 3.19
C LYS A 54 4.10 5.15 2.46
N SER A 55 4.27 6.47 2.50
CA SER A 55 3.42 7.41 1.77
C SER A 55 3.56 7.32 0.25
N SER A 56 4.67 6.76 -0.25
CA SER A 56 4.90 6.49 -1.67
C SER A 56 4.25 5.21 -2.17
N ASN A 57 3.54 4.48 -1.31
CA ASN A 57 2.96 3.18 -1.65
C ASN A 57 1.71 3.32 -2.53
N SER A 58 1.93 3.40 -3.84
CA SER A 58 0.86 3.45 -4.85
C SER A 58 0.06 2.14 -4.96
N ALA A 59 0.52 1.03 -4.35
CA ALA A 59 -0.20 -0.24 -4.34
C ALA A 59 -1.63 -0.09 -3.80
N ARG A 60 -1.85 0.84 -2.88
CA ARG A 60 -3.16 1.12 -2.26
C ARG A 60 -4.22 1.54 -3.28
N LEU A 61 -3.82 2.08 -4.43
CA LEU A 61 -4.73 2.43 -5.51
C LEU A 61 -5.18 1.22 -6.32
N LEU A 62 -4.48 0.09 -6.25
CA LEU A 62 -4.75 -1.07 -7.10
C LEU A 62 -6.20 -1.60 -6.98
N PRO A 63 -6.78 -1.77 -5.77
CA PRO A 63 -8.16 -2.22 -5.64
C PRO A 63 -9.20 -1.17 -6.09
N LEU A 64 -8.80 0.10 -6.15
CA LEU A 64 -9.64 1.18 -6.69
C LEU A 64 -9.59 1.18 -8.22
N LEU A 65 -8.44 0.86 -8.81
CA LEU A 65 -8.18 0.86 -10.24
C LEU A 65 -8.72 -0.38 -10.96
N LEU A 66 -8.64 -1.56 -10.35
CA LEU A 66 -8.97 -2.83 -11.02
C LEU A 66 -10.03 -3.59 -10.22
N ALA A 67 -11.19 -3.82 -10.85
CA ALA A 67 -12.34 -4.46 -10.20
C ALA A 67 -12.04 -5.87 -9.65
N ARG A 68 -11.04 -6.57 -10.20
CA ARG A 68 -10.64 -7.92 -9.79
C ARG A 68 -9.25 -7.94 -9.14
N ALA A 69 -8.86 -6.88 -8.44
CA ALA A 69 -7.59 -6.82 -7.74
C ALA A 69 -7.72 -6.92 -6.22
N ARG A 70 -6.71 -7.55 -5.60
CA ARG A 70 -6.53 -7.59 -4.15
C ARG A 70 -5.07 -7.49 -3.75
N ILE A 71 -4.84 -6.93 -2.56
CA ILE A 71 -3.51 -6.84 -1.94
C ILE A 71 -3.43 -7.91 -0.85
N GLU A 72 -2.36 -8.70 -0.87
CA GLU A 72 -2.07 -9.71 0.16
C GLU A 72 -0.79 -9.34 0.90
N LEU A 73 -0.91 -9.19 2.21
CA LEU A 73 0.22 -8.82 3.06
C LEU A 73 1.08 -10.02 3.44
N ARG A 74 2.38 -9.80 3.50
CA ARG A 74 3.40 -10.77 3.90
C ARG A 74 4.49 -10.09 4.75
N GLY A 75 5.31 -10.90 5.41
CA GLY A 75 6.54 -10.44 6.06
C GLY A 75 6.38 -9.81 7.45
N GLY A 76 5.16 -9.72 7.98
CA GLY A 76 4.91 -9.16 9.31
C GLY A 76 5.43 -10.05 10.44
N LEU A 77 5.85 -9.43 11.55
CA LEU A 77 6.18 -10.17 12.78
C LEU A 77 4.97 -11.02 13.20
N GLY A 78 5.19 -12.33 13.37
CA GLY A 78 4.13 -13.28 13.72
C GLY A 78 3.26 -13.75 12.55
N MET A 79 3.51 -13.31 11.31
CA MET A 79 2.83 -13.84 10.13
C MET A 79 3.54 -15.09 9.61
N ALA A 80 2.84 -16.22 9.62
CA ALA A 80 3.36 -17.44 9.01
C ALA A 80 3.47 -17.27 7.48
N PRO A 81 4.55 -17.79 6.84
CA PRO A 81 4.61 -17.89 5.40
C PRO A 81 3.41 -18.67 4.87
N THR A 82 2.62 -18.04 4.02
CA THR A 82 1.45 -18.69 3.40
C THR A 82 1.74 -18.88 1.91
N PRO A 83 1.79 -20.13 1.41
CA PRO A 83 2.00 -20.41 -0.01
C PRO A 83 0.98 -19.69 -0.88
N LEU A 84 1.43 -19.15 -2.00
CA LEU A 84 0.53 -18.63 -3.01
C LEU A 84 0.03 -19.80 -3.85
N ALA A 85 -1.21 -20.24 -3.61
CA ALA A 85 -1.85 -21.19 -4.50
C ALA A 85 -2.01 -20.53 -5.89
N VAL A 86 -1.41 -21.17 -6.90
CA VAL A 86 -1.56 -20.83 -8.32
C VAL A 86 -2.08 -22.09 -8.99
N GLU A 87 -3.21 -21.97 -9.68
CA GLU A 87 -3.82 -23.07 -10.42
C GLU A 87 -3.37 -23.02 -11.87
N GLY A 88 -3.05 -24.18 -12.44
CA GLY A 88 -2.63 -24.31 -13.84
C GLY A 88 -1.18 -23.84 -14.10
N PRO A 89 -0.82 -23.65 -15.38
CA PRO A 89 0.52 -23.20 -15.75
C PRO A 89 0.84 -21.82 -15.17
N ALA A 90 2.00 -21.71 -14.52
CA ALA A 90 2.52 -20.48 -13.96
C ALA A 90 3.77 -20.04 -14.73
N TYR A 91 3.80 -18.77 -15.13
CA TYR A 91 4.94 -18.17 -15.80
C TYR A 91 5.53 -17.10 -14.91
N VAL A 92 6.84 -17.16 -14.70
CA VAL A 92 7.60 -16.06 -14.10
C VAL A 92 7.92 -15.11 -15.24
N LEU A 93 7.34 -13.91 -15.19
CA LEU A 93 7.75 -12.83 -16.08
C LEU A 93 9.11 -12.34 -15.59
N PHE A 94 9.16 -11.44 -14.62
CA PHE A 94 10.41 -11.04 -14.01
C PHE A 94 10.74 -11.91 -12.79
N PRO A 95 12.01 -12.32 -12.55
CA PRO A 95 13.23 -11.97 -13.30
C PRO A 95 13.64 -13.02 -14.36
N SER A 96 12.71 -13.74 -14.98
CA SER A 96 13.07 -14.79 -15.94
C SER A 96 13.78 -14.21 -17.17
N PRO A 97 14.86 -14.85 -17.67
CA PRO A 97 15.47 -14.48 -18.94
C PRO A 97 14.42 -14.44 -20.06
N GLY A 98 14.30 -13.32 -20.76
CA GLY A 98 13.37 -13.13 -21.89
C GLY A 98 12.00 -12.57 -21.54
N ALA A 99 11.73 -12.20 -20.29
CA ALA A 99 10.53 -11.45 -19.96
C ALA A 99 10.67 -9.97 -20.33
N LEU A 100 9.70 -9.46 -21.09
CA LEU A 100 9.54 -8.06 -21.48
C LEU A 100 8.47 -7.38 -20.60
#